data_AF-A0A523ZU42-F1
#
_entry.id   AF-A0A523ZU42-F1
#
_cell.length_a   1.000
_cell.length_b   1.000
_cell.length_c   1.000
_cell.angle_alpha   90.00
_cell.angle_beta   90.00
_cell.angle_gamma   90.00
#
_symmetry.space_group_name_H-M   'P 1'
#
loop_
_entity.id
_entity.type
_entity.pdbx_description
1 polymer ?
#
loop_
_entity_poly.entity_id
_entity_poly.type
_entity_poly.pdbx_seq_one_letter_code
_entity_poly.pdbx_strand_id
1 'polypeptide(L)' 'MKNAIKDIYKKDGKATGIGGGTVAALFRRANFEAACWAKLDETAHQPNEYCIIDNMMGDAKVFAHIFLQE' A
#
# COMPACT_ATOMS: atom_id res chain seq x y z
N MET A 1 -8.23 -3.88 -4.81
CA MET A 1 -7.53 -3.18 -3.70
C MET A 1 -8.45 -2.54 -2.65
N LYS A 2 -9.39 -1.65 -3.01
CA LYS A 2 -10.29 -1.02 -2.01
C LYS A 2 -11.03 -2.05 -1.12
N ASN A 3 -11.54 -3.12 -1.73
CA ASN A 3 -12.19 -4.22 -1.01
C ASN A 3 -11.22 -4.89 -0.02
N ALA A 4 -10.02 -5.28 -0.45
CA ALA A 4 -9.00 -5.85 0.43
C ALA A 4 -8.68 -4.96 1.65
N ILE A 5 -8.56 -3.64 1.48
CA ILE A 5 -8.37 -2.71 2.60
C ILE A 5 -9.58 -2.74 3.54
N LYS A 6 -10.80 -2.71 2.98
CA LYS A 6 -12.04 -2.78 3.78
C LYS A 6 -12.15 -4.09 4.55
N ASP A 7 -11.80 -5.21 3.93
CA ASP A 7 -11.98 -6.53 4.54
C ASP A 7 -10.91 -6.83 5.59
N ILE A 8 -9.66 -6.43 5.36
CA ILE A 8 -8.55 -6.66 6.29
C ILE A 8 -8.51 -5.60 7.41
N TYR A 9 -8.59 -4.31 7.05
CA TYR A 9 -8.42 -3.21 8.01
C TYR A 9 -9.73 -2.60 8.50
N LYS A 10 -10.88 -3.01 7.97
CA LYS A 10 -12.21 -2.43 8.30
C LYS A 10 -12.27 -0.92 8.06
N LYS A 11 -11.50 -0.42 7.09
CA LYS A 11 -11.41 0.99 6.70
C LYS A 11 -11.65 1.17 5.21
N ASP A 12 -12.18 2.31 4.81
CA ASP A 12 -12.39 2.62 3.39
C ASP A 12 -11.10 3.17 2.76
N GLY A 13 -10.61 2.48 1.73
CA GLY A 13 -9.41 2.89 0.99
C GLY A 13 -9.70 3.98 -0.05
N LYS A 14 -8.88 5.04 -0.06
CA LYS A 14 -8.94 6.13 -1.06
C LYS A 14 -7.62 6.24 -1.82
N ALA A 15 -7.70 6.28 -3.15
CA ALA A 15 -6.55 6.63 -3.97
C ALA A 15 -6.25 8.13 -3.81
N THR A 16 -5.01 8.46 -3.44
CA THR A 16 -4.55 9.84 -3.24
C THR A 16 -3.11 9.99 -3.72
N GLY A 17 -2.68 11.23 -3.96
CA GLY A 17 -1.26 11.55 -4.07
C GLY A 17 -0.63 11.61 -2.68
N ILE A 18 0.64 11.21 -2.57
CA ILE A 18 1.41 11.20 -1.32
C ILE A 18 2.45 12.35 -1.25
N GLY A 19 2.45 13.27 -2.23
CA GLY A 19 3.42 14.37 -2.32
C GLY A 19 4.83 13.98 -2.82
N GLY A 20 5.22 12.70 -2.69
CA GLY A 20 6.49 12.16 -3.19
C GLY A 20 6.41 11.37 -4.50
N GLY A 21 7.58 11.05 -5.07
CA GLY A 21 7.72 10.19 -6.24
C GLY A 21 7.61 8.70 -5.89
N THR A 22 6.95 7.92 -6.76
CA THR A 22 6.88 6.46 -6.64
C THR A 22 7.26 5.80 -7.96
N VAL A 23 7.84 4.59 -7.91
CA VAL A 23 8.12 3.79 -9.11
C VAL A 23 6.82 3.48 -9.88
N ALA A 24 5.67 3.43 -9.20
CA ALA A 24 4.35 3.31 -9.82
C ALA A 24 4.07 4.39 -10.89
N ALA A 25 4.71 5.56 -10.83
CA ALA A 25 4.58 6.59 -11.85
C ALA A 25 5.13 6.16 -13.22
N LEU A 26 6.19 5.34 -13.26
CA LEU A 26 6.75 4.80 -14.50
C LEU A 26 5.74 3.89 -15.20
N PHE A 27 5.10 3.00 -14.44
CA PHE A 27 4.08 2.09 -14.95
C PHE A 27 2.84 2.83 -15.46
N ARG A 28 2.37 3.85 -14.73
CA ARG A 28 1.27 4.69 -15.20
C ARG A 28 1.61 5.43 -16.49
N ARG A 29 2.84 5.94 -16.65
CA ARG A 29 3.30 6.56 -17.91
C ARG A 29 3.34 5.56 -19.08
N ALA A 30 3.55 4.29 -18.80
CA ALA A 30 3.46 3.20 -19.77
C ALA A 30 2.02 2.65 -19.92
N ASN A 31 1.00 3.37 -19.45
CA ASN A 31 -0.42 3.03 -19.56
C ASN A 31 -0.86 1.77 -18.79
N PHE A 32 -0.14 1.40 -17.73
CA PHE A 32 -0.56 0.35 -16.80
C PHE A 32 -1.33 0.90 -15.60
N GLU A 33 -2.32 0.14 -15.13
CA GLU A 33 -3.02 0.42 -13.87
C GLU A 33 -2.11 0.10 -12.68
N ALA A 34 -1.49 1.12 -12.08
CA ALA A 34 -0.53 0.94 -11.00
C ALA A 34 -0.80 1.85 -9.79
N ALA A 35 -0.95 1.22 -8.62
CA ALA A 35 -1.01 1.86 -7.30
C ALA A 35 0.20 1.44 -6.46
N CYS A 36 0.66 2.33 -5.58
CA CYS A 36 1.67 2.03 -4.56
C CYS A 36 0.97 2.04 -3.19
N TRP A 37 1.31 1.08 -2.33
CA TRP A 37 0.62 0.87 -1.06
C TRP A 37 1.55 0.38 0.02
N ALA A 38 1.35 0.92 1.22
CA ALA A 38 1.80 0.38 2.50
C ALA A 38 1.04 1.09 3.62
N LYS A 39 0.90 0.44 4.78
CA LYS A 39 0.53 1.11 6.04
C LYS A 39 1.80 1.40 6.83
N LEU A 40 2.16 2.67 7.01
CA LEU A 40 3.42 3.07 7.63
C LEU A 40 3.30 4.35 8.46
N ASP A 41 4.30 4.61 9.30
CA ASP A 41 4.39 5.77 10.21
C ASP A 41 5.29 6.90 9.66
N GLU A 42 5.56 6.89 8.34
CA GLU A 42 6.31 7.93 7.61
C GLU A 42 7.73 8.24 8.13
N THR A 43 8.42 7.25 8.70
CA THR A 43 9.78 7.41 9.25
C THR A 43 10.93 7.06 8.27
N ALA A 44 10.61 6.81 6.99
CA ALA A 44 11.61 6.45 5.98
C ALA A 44 12.68 7.56 5.82
N HIS A 45 13.95 7.15 5.74
CA HIS A 45 15.11 8.04 5.62
C HIS A 45 15.36 8.96 6.84
N GLN A 46 14.75 8.67 7.99
CA GLN A 46 15.00 9.36 9.26
C GLN A 46 15.81 8.46 10.21
N PRO A 47 16.58 9.02 11.17
CA PRO A 47 17.15 8.24 12.25
C PRO A 47 16.06 7.47 13.01
N ASN A 48 16.40 6.26 13.47
CA ASN A 48 15.44 5.32 14.10
C ASN A 48 14.28 4.91 13.17
N GLU A 49 14.51 4.80 11.86
CA GLU A 49 13.56 4.20 10.92
C GLU A 49 13.10 2.82 11.41
N TYR A 50 11.79 2.57 11.36
CA TYR A 50 11.20 1.33 11.84
C TYR A 50 9.95 0.97 11.02
N CYS A 51 9.49 -0.27 11.21
CA CYS A 51 8.16 -0.70 10.76
C CYS A 51 7.41 -1.36 11.92
N ILE A 52 6.09 -1.19 11.93
CA ILE A 52 5.22 -1.92 12.87
C ILE A 52 4.94 -3.30 12.28
N ILE A 53 5.26 -4.37 13.03
CA ILE A 53 5.07 -5.76 12.56
C ILE A 53 3.61 -6.04 12.19
N ASP A 54 2.65 -5.53 12.96
CA ASP A 54 1.22 -5.67 12.65
C ASP A 54 0.83 -5.01 11.32
N ASN A 55 1.50 -3.91 10.94
CA ASN A 55 1.28 -3.32 9.62
C ASN A 55 1.77 -4.25 8.52
N MET A 56 2.97 -4.83 8.66
CA MET A 56 3.51 -5.79 7.70
C MET A 56 2.59 -7.01 7.54
N MET A 57 2.11 -7.56 8.65
CA MET A 57 1.18 -8.70 8.63
C MET A 57 -0.16 -8.34 7.97
N GLY A 58 -0.67 -7.13 8.20
CA GLY A 58 -1.89 -6.66 7.55
C GLY A 58 -1.69 -6.39 6.05
N ASP A 59 -0.57 -5.78 5.65
CA ASP A 59 -0.26 -5.48 4.25
C ASP A 59 -0.06 -6.77 3.45
N ALA A 60 0.60 -7.78 4.05
CA ALA A 60 0.71 -9.11 3.47
C ALA A 60 -0.67 -9.73 3.20
N LYS A 61 -1.61 -9.60 4.15
CA LYS A 61 -3.00 -10.06 3.95
C LYS A 61 -3.74 -9.26 2.87
N VAL A 62 -3.51 -7.94 2.78
CA VAL A 62 -4.09 -7.13 1.69
C VAL A 62 -3.59 -7.61 0.34
N PHE A 63 -2.29 -7.88 0.18
CA PHE A 63 -1.76 -8.43 -1.08
C PHE A 63 -2.30 -9.83 -1.37
N ALA A 64 -2.33 -10.73 -0.37
CA ALA A 64 -2.92 -12.05 -0.52
C ALA A 64 -4.39 -11.98 -0.97
N HIS A 65 -5.18 -11.08 -0.39
CA HIS A 65 -6.57 -10.84 -0.79
C HIS A 65 -6.68 -10.33 -2.24
N ILE A 66 -5.71 -9.58 -2.75
CA ILE A 66 -5.73 -9.08 -4.13
C ILE A 66 -5.38 -10.17 -5.14
N PHE A 67 -4.41 -11.04 -4.80
CA PHE A 67 -3.80 -11.95 -5.77
C PHE A 67 -4.23 -13.42 -5.65
N LEU A 68 -4.81 -13.83 -4.52
CA LEU A 68 -5.10 -15.23 -4.22
C LEU A 68 -6.60 -15.53 -4.05
N GLN A 69 -7.48 -14.62 -4.47
CA GLN A 69 -8.93 -14.87 -4.46
C GLN A 69 -9.39 -15.45 -5.80
N GLU A 70 -10.45 -16.28 -5.75
CA GLU A 70 -11.12 -16.88 -6.91
C GLU A 70 -11.96 -15.87 -7.69
#